data_AF-A0A7Z9IYF5-F1
#
_entry.id   AF-A0A7Z9IYF5-F1
#
_cell.length_a   1.000
_cell.length_b   1.000
_cell.length_c   1.000
_cell.angle_alpha   90.00
_cell.angle_beta   90.00
_cell.angle_gamma   90.00
#
_symmetry.space_group_name_H-M   'P 1'
#
loop_
_entity.id
_entity.type
_entity.pdbx_description
1 polymer ?
#
loop_
_entity_poly.entity_id
_entity_poly.type
_entity_poly.pdbx_seq_one_letter_code
_entity_poly.pdbx_strand_id
1 'polypeptide(L)'
;MNSSVWHRVSILVVAAFLLASVPYFGSAYVIGLTLTLLMWIALTQSWVILSAMTGYISLGHAVFFGVGAYVMVLCFNTLPFLIAVILAGLVGFSFAFLVGYPCLRVRGPYFVILTFGLAELVKFIVINVEAGLGKFGRLLLGAPGLETLYYLILALAVISIAITYYVRRSRFGAGLRAIREDEEAAETLGIDVARFKVLAFAISATVPSMVGAVMILRNSYFEPLDVFNPVTSFTIVSMAIIGGGDDVPGPLYGALGLVLLQEILWANWPEVYMIILGVLLVTFVLRVPEGIHGWILSYQRSRTT
;
A
#
# COMPACT_ATOMS: atom_id res chain seq x y z
N MET A 1 -2.35 29.71 -16.63
CA MET A 1 -1.82 28.45 -16.07
C MET A 1 -1.64 28.66 -14.56
N ASN A 2 -2.50 28.05 -13.75
CA ASN A 2 -2.89 28.54 -12.41
C ASN A 2 -1.77 28.55 -11.35
N SER A 3 -1.67 29.66 -10.61
CA SER A 3 -0.81 29.84 -9.43
C SER A 3 -1.06 28.80 -8.33
N SER A 4 -2.25 28.20 -8.27
CA SER A 4 -2.61 27.14 -7.32
C SER A 4 -1.86 25.81 -7.55
N VAL A 5 -1.46 25.52 -8.79
CA VAL A 5 -0.68 24.30 -9.11
C VAL A 5 0.75 24.45 -8.61
N TRP A 6 1.36 25.61 -8.82
CA TRP A 6 2.70 25.93 -8.33
C TRP A 6 2.78 25.92 -6.80
N HIS A 7 1.73 26.37 -6.10
CA HIS A 7 1.65 26.27 -4.63
C HIS A 7 1.55 24.83 -4.13
N ARG A 8 0.76 23.97 -4.78
CA ARG A 8 0.67 22.55 -4.39
C ARG A 8 1.95 21.77 -4.66
N VAL A 9 2.60 22.05 -5.80
CA VAL A 9 3.88 21.42 -6.15
C VAL A 9 4.98 21.87 -5.19
N SER A 10 5.06 23.15 -4.85
CA SER A 10 6.05 23.65 -3.87
C SER A 10 5.86 23.05 -2.48
N ILE A 11 4.62 22.90 -1.99
CA ILE A 11 4.35 22.22 -0.70
C ILE A 11 4.83 20.76 -0.73
N LEU A 12 4.57 20.02 -1.82
CA LEU A 12 5.01 18.64 -1.95
C LEU A 12 6.55 18.52 -2.02
N VAL A 13 7.20 19.45 -2.73
CA VAL A 13 8.67 19.50 -2.81
C VAL A 13 9.29 19.82 -1.46
N VAL A 14 8.73 20.78 -0.72
CA VAL A 14 9.18 21.11 0.64
C VAL A 14 8.96 19.93 1.60
N ALA A 15 7.81 19.27 1.54
CA ALA A 15 7.56 18.08 2.36
C ALA A 15 8.52 16.93 2.04
N ALA A 16 8.79 16.67 0.75
CA ALA A 16 9.76 15.67 0.33
C ALA A 16 11.19 16.02 0.78
N PHE A 17 11.57 17.30 0.72
CA PHE A 17 12.87 17.77 1.18
C PHE A 17 13.02 17.65 2.70
N LEU A 18 12.00 18.03 3.46
CA LEU A 18 11.98 17.84 4.91
C LEU A 18 12.11 16.35 5.28
N LEU A 19 11.37 15.47 4.61
CA LEU A 19 11.48 14.03 4.81
C LEU A 19 12.86 13.49 4.42
N ALA A 20 13.48 13.99 3.35
CA ALA A 20 14.83 13.59 2.95
C ALA A 20 15.91 14.04 3.96
N SER A 21 15.65 15.09 4.74
CA SER A 21 16.57 15.59 5.76
C SER A 21 16.53 14.80 7.08
N VAL A 22 15.49 13.99 7.31
CA VAL A 22 15.28 13.26 8.57
C VAL A 22 16.47 12.38 8.98
N PRO A 23 17.12 11.60 8.10
CA PRO A 23 18.27 10.77 8.50
C PRO A 23 19.46 11.56 9.04
N TYR A 24 19.63 12.82 8.62
CA TYR A 24 20.76 13.65 9.05
C TYR A 24 20.57 14.27 10.43
N PHE A 25 19.33 14.50 10.86
CA PHE A 25 19.01 15.26 12.08
C PHE A 25 18.18 14.46 13.10
N GLY A 26 17.56 13.36 12.69
CA GLY A 26 16.67 12.55 13.50
C GLY A 26 17.41 11.50 14.32
N SER A 27 16.87 11.18 15.51
CA SER A 27 17.31 10.00 16.26
C SER A 27 16.90 8.70 15.53
N ALA A 28 17.53 7.57 15.86
CA ALA A 28 17.20 6.27 15.28
C ALA A 28 15.69 5.93 15.40
N TYR A 29 15.05 6.38 16.49
CA TYR A 29 13.60 6.26 16.69
C TYR A 29 12.80 7.05 15.65
N VAL A 30 13.14 8.32 15.41
CA VAL A 30 12.45 9.18 14.43
C VAL A 30 12.62 8.63 13.01
N ILE A 31 13.82 8.13 12.67
CA ILE A 31 14.06 7.50 11.36
C ILE A 31 13.22 6.24 11.23
N GLY A 32 13.16 5.39 12.26
CA GLY A 32 12.34 4.19 12.28
C GLY A 32 10.84 4.47 12.14
N LEU A 33 10.32 5.44 12.90
CA LEU A 33 8.92 5.87 12.82
C LEU A 33 8.57 6.42 11.43
N THR A 34 9.44 7.29 10.89
CA THR A 34 9.21 7.91 9.59
C THR A 34 9.35 6.90 8.45
N LEU A 35 10.27 5.94 8.55
CA LEU A 35 10.37 4.81 7.63
C LEU A 35 9.07 3.99 7.60
N THR A 36 8.50 3.67 8.77
CA THR A 36 7.22 2.97 8.88
C THR A 36 6.09 3.78 8.27
N LEU A 37 6.06 5.10 8.52
CA LEU A 37 5.08 6.00 7.92
C LEU A 37 5.18 6.00 6.38
N LEU A 38 6.39 6.13 5.84
CA LEU A 38 6.63 6.12 4.39
C LEU A 38 6.25 4.78 3.75
N MET A 39 6.52 3.66 4.44
CA MET A 39 6.06 2.33 4.03
C MET A 39 4.53 2.30 3.89
N TRP A 40 3.80 2.75 4.91
CA TRP A 40 2.34 2.77 4.89
C TRP A 40 1.78 3.71 3.82
N ILE A 41 2.41 4.87 3.59
CA ILE A 41 2.04 5.76 2.48
C ILE A 41 2.24 5.05 1.15
N ALA A 42 3.38 4.36 0.95
CA ALA A 42 3.66 3.63 -0.28
C ALA A 42 2.60 2.56 -0.59
N LEU A 43 2.26 1.76 0.42
CA LEU A 43 1.27 0.68 0.32
C LEU A 43 -0.15 1.18 0.13
N THR A 44 -0.54 2.25 0.84
CA THR A 44 -1.89 2.80 0.74
C THR A 44 -2.12 3.48 -0.61
N GLN A 45 -1.12 4.20 -1.11
CA GLN A 45 -1.18 4.84 -2.43
C GLN A 45 -1.28 3.82 -3.56
N SER A 46 -0.57 2.68 -3.48
CA SER A 46 -0.66 1.65 -4.50
C SER A 46 -2.05 0.98 -4.49
N TRP A 47 -2.62 0.76 -3.31
CA TRP A 47 -3.96 0.19 -3.14
C TRP A 47 -5.06 1.05 -3.78
N VAL A 48 -4.95 2.36 -3.65
CA VAL A 48 -5.90 3.35 -4.22
C VAL A 48 -6.04 3.21 -5.74
N ILE A 49 -4.97 2.82 -6.44
CA ILE A 49 -4.99 2.63 -7.91
C ILE A 49 -6.07 1.64 -8.32
N LEU A 50 -6.13 0.49 -7.65
CA LEU A 50 -7.19 -0.48 -7.91
C LEU A 50 -8.47 -0.04 -7.20
N SER A 51 -8.43 0.02 -5.88
CA SER A 51 -9.65 -0.04 -5.09
C SER A 51 -10.45 1.24 -5.08
N ALA A 52 -9.78 2.39 -5.00
CA ALA A 52 -10.49 3.66 -5.10
C ALA A 52 -10.94 3.93 -6.53
N MET A 53 -10.16 3.60 -7.57
CA MET A 53 -10.56 3.94 -8.94
C MET A 53 -11.63 3.00 -9.50
N THR A 54 -11.62 1.71 -9.13
CA THR A 54 -12.58 0.71 -9.66
C THR A 54 -13.74 0.40 -8.71
N GLY A 55 -13.66 0.78 -7.44
CA GLY A 55 -14.64 0.40 -6.41
C GLY A 55 -14.42 -0.99 -5.80
N TYR A 56 -13.43 -1.75 -6.27
CA TYR A 56 -13.13 -3.09 -5.78
C TYR A 56 -12.22 -3.07 -4.56
N ILE A 57 -12.74 -3.43 -3.38
CA ILE A 57 -11.92 -3.54 -2.16
C ILE A 57 -11.06 -4.82 -2.23
N SER A 58 -9.73 -4.69 -2.28
CA SER A 58 -8.81 -5.83 -2.28
C SER A 58 -8.15 -6.02 -0.92
N LEU A 59 -8.20 -7.24 -0.36
CA LEU A 59 -7.40 -7.65 0.80
C LEU A 59 -6.15 -8.45 0.41
N GLY A 60 -5.78 -8.43 -0.87
CA GLY A 60 -4.63 -9.20 -1.39
C GLY A 60 -3.26 -8.51 -1.28
N HIS A 61 -3.19 -7.27 -0.80
CA HIS A 61 -1.92 -6.51 -0.82
C HIS A 61 -0.82 -7.10 0.08
N ALA A 62 -1.19 -7.76 1.18
CA ALA A 62 -0.29 -8.54 2.02
C ALA A 62 0.44 -9.65 1.23
N VAL A 63 -0.20 -10.22 0.20
CA VAL A 63 0.42 -11.23 -0.68
C VAL A 63 1.57 -10.63 -1.46
N PHE A 64 1.35 -9.48 -2.08
CA PHE A 64 2.35 -8.85 -2.91
C PHE A 64 3.53 -8.38 -2.06
N PHE A 65 3.26 -7.81 -0.89
CA PHE A 65 4.28 -7.51 0.11
C PHE A 65 5.10 -8.76 0.46
N GLY A 66 4.44 -9.87 0.81
CA GLY A 66 5.13 -11.09 1.20
C GLY A 66 5.88 -11.78 0.07
N VAL A 67 5.32 -11.82 -1.14
CA VAL A 67 5.99 -12.33 -2.35
C VAL A 67 7.26 -11.53 -2.61
N GLY A 68 7.21 -10.21 -2.49
CA GLY A 68 8.38 -9.36 -2.69
C GLY A 68 9.47 -9.58 -1.64
N ALA A 69 9.08 -9.73 -0.37
CA ALA A 69 9.99 -10.11 0.71
C ALA A 69 10.63 -11.49 0.44
N TYR A 70 9.86 -12.47 -0.01
CA TYR A 70 10.36 -13.79 -0.35
C TYR A 70 11.34 -13.77 -1.54
N VAL A 71 11.04 -12.99 -2.59
CA VAL A 71 11.98 -12.78 -3.71
C VAL A 71 13.30 -12.19 -3.21
N MET A 72 13.27 -11.18 -2.34
CA MET A 72 14.50 -10.63 -1.76
C MET A 72 15.28 -11.70 -1.01
N VAL A 73 14.63 -12.51 -0.19
CA VAL A 73 15.28 -13.57 0.61
C VAL A 73 15.96 -14.63 -0.27
N LEU A 74 15.35 -14.98 -1.40
CA LEU A 74 15.94 -15.93 -2.35
C LEU A 74 17.13 -15.33 -3.12
N CYS A 75 17.08 -14.04 -3.42
CA CYS A 75 18.08 -13.34 -4.22
C CYS A 75 19.16 -12.63 -3.40
N PHE A 76 19.04 -12.55 -2.08
CA PHE A 76 19.85 -11.69 -1.22
C PHE A 76 21.36 -11.92 -1.37
N ASN A 77 21.79 -13.17 -1.50
CA ASN A 77 23.20 -13.55 -1.62
C ASN A 77 23.68 -13.69 -3.08
N THR A 78 22.79 -13.56 -4.06
CA THR A 78 23.11 -13.84 -5.47
C THR A 78 23.04 -12.60 -6.35
N LEU A 79 22.20 -11.64 -6.01
CA LEU A 79 22.00 -10.41 -6.78
C LEU A 79 22.27 -9.17 -5.92
N PRO A 80 22.74 -8.07 -6.52
CA PRO A 80 22.75 -6.76 -5.86
C PRO A 80 21.33 -6.42 -5.37
N PHE A 81 21.23 -5.92 -4.15
CA PHE A 81 19.92 -5.72 -3.50
C PHE A 81 18.99 -4.80 -4.31
N LEU A 82 19.49 -3.77 -5.02
CA LEU A 82 18.65 -2.93 -5.90
C LEU A 82 17.99 -3.75 -7.02
N ILE A 83 18.74 -4.69 -7.62
CA ILE A 83 18.22 -5.55 -8.67
C ILE A 83 17.17 -6.50 -8.08
N ALA A 84 17.40 -7.01 -6.87
CA ALA A 84 16.42 -7.82 -6.16
C ALA A 84 15.12 -7.04 -5.85
N VAL A 85 15.20 -5.75 -5.50
CA VAL A 85 14.01 -4.89 -5.32
C VAL A 85 13.23 -4.72 -6.63
N ILE A 86 13.91 -4.42 -7.74
CA ILE A 86 13.25 -4.28 -9.05
C ILE A 86 12.60 -5.62 -9.47
N LEU A 87 13.33 -6.72 -9.29
CA LEU A 87 12.84 -8.06 -9.57
C LEU A 87 11.61 -8.40 -8.72
N ALA A 88 11.58 -8.04 -7.44
CA ALA A 88 10.42 -8.22 -6.58
C ALA A 88 9.19 -7.50 -7.14
N GLY A 89 9.35 -6.26 -7.62
CA GLY A 89 8.27 -5.52 -8.28
C GLY A 89 7.78 -6.18 -9.57
N LEU A 90 8.69 -6.68 -10.41
CA LEU A 90 8.33 -7.41 -11.64
C LEU A 90 7.60 -8.72 -11.33
N VAL A 91 8.07 -9.50 -10.37
CA VAL A 91 7.40 -10.73 -9.92
C VAL A 91 6.02 -10.40 -9.35
N GLY A 92 5.89 -9.34 -8.55
CA GLY A 92 4.61 -8.83 -8.05
C GLY A 92 3.64 -8.48 -9.18
N PHE A 93 4.09 -7.70 -10.17
CA PHE A 93 3.32 -7.32 -11.34
C PHE A 93 2.86 -8.55 -12.14
N SER A 94 3.78 -9.47 -12.48
CA SER A 94 3.48 -10.67 -13.24
C SER A 94 2.53 -11.60 -12.48
N PHE A 95 2.74 -11.80 -11.17
CA PHE A 95 1.88 -12.62 -10.34
C PHE A 95 0.46 -12.04 -10.25
N ALA A 96 0.35 -10.73 -10.02
CA ALA A 96 -0.94 -10.03 -10.03
C ALA A 96 -1.62 -10.07 -11.39
N PHE A 97 -0.87 -9.96 -12.49
CA PHE A 97 -1.43 -10.08 -13.83
C PHE A 97 -2.02 -11.47 -14.10
N LEU A 98 -1.31 -12.53 -13.69
CA LEU A 98 -1.75 -13.92 -13.82
C LEU A 98 -2.98 -14.24 -12.96
N VAL A 99 -2.94 -13.85 -11.68
CA VAL A 99 -4.00 -14.16 -10.72
C VAL A 99 -5.17 -13.18 -10.79
N GLY A 100 -4.94 -11.97 -11.28
CA GLY A 100 -5.97 -10.95 -11.47
C GLY A 100 -7.05 -11.41 -12.43
N TYR A 101 -6.69 -12.12 -13.51
CA TYR A 101 -7.65 -12.58 -14.52
C TYR A 101 -8.78 -13.46 -13.93
N PRO A 102 -8.50 -14.54 -13.17
CA PRO A 102 -9.55 -15.31 -12.51
C PRO A 102 -10.19 -14.54 -11.34
N CYS A 103 -9.42 -13.77 -10.56
CA CYS A 103 -9.94 -13.12 -9.36
C CYS A 103 -10.95 -12.00 -9.66
N LEU A 104 -10.74 -11.24 -10.74
CA LEU A 104 -11.55 -10.06 -11.07
C LEU A 104 -12.84 -10.40 -11.82
N ARG A 105 -13.13 -11.69 -12.04
CA ARG A 105 -14.42 -12.18 -12.55
C ARG A 105 -15.54 -12.10 -11.52
N VAL A 106 -15.21 -12.00 -10.23
CA VAL A 106 -16.17 -11.97 -9.13
C VAL A 106 -16.40 -10.53 -8.68
N ARG A 107 -17.65 -10.15 -8.37
CA ARG A 107 -18.03 -8.77 -8.00
C ARG A 107 -18.31 -8.61 -6.50
N GLY A 108 -18.18 -7.37 -6.02
CA GLY A 108 -18.64 -6.97 -4.69
C GLY A 108 -17.90 -7.67 -3.53
N PRO A 109 -18.60 -8.03 -2.43
CA PRO A 109 -18.00 -8.61 -1.24
C PRO A 109 -17.24 -9.92 -1.51
N TYR A 110 -17.64 -10.68 -2.52
CA TYR A 110 -16.97 -11.93 -2.88
C TYR A 110 -15.53 -11.72 -3.36
N PHE A 111 -15.22 -10.58 -3.99
CA PHE A 111 -13.85 -10.24 -4.37
C PHE A 111 -12.96 -10.02 -3.14
N VAL A 112 -13.51 -9.42 -2.08
CA VAL A 112 -12.82 -9.23 -0.79
C VAL A 112 -12.47 -10.59 -0.19
N ILE A 113 -13.44 -11.50 -0.13
CA ILE A 113 -13.25 -12.86 0.40
C ILE A 113 -12.23 -13.63 -0.44
N LEU A 114 -12.31 -13.54 -1.78
CA LEU A 114 -11.41 -14.23 -2.69
C LEU A 114 -9.97 -13.74 -2.55
N THR A 115 -9.76 -12.43 -2.45
CA THR A 115 -8.41 -11.85 -2.29
C THR A 115 -7.81 -12.13 -0.91
N PHE A 116 -8.63 -12.22 0.13
CA PHE A 116 -8.20 -12.71 1.44
C PHE A 116 -7.83 -14.20 1.40
N GLY A 117 -8.66 -15.04 0.76
CA GLY A 117 -8.39 -16.46 0.58
C GLY A 117 -7.12 -16.71 -0.24
N LEU A 118 -6.88 -15.93 -1.29
CA LEU A 118 -5.62 -15.93 -2.03
C LEU A 118 -4.42 -15.62 -1.12
N ALA A 119 -4.59 -14.70 -0.17
CA ALA A 119 -3.51 -14.34 0.74
C ALA A 119 -3.14 -15.45 1.71
N GLU A 120 -4.14 -16.10 2.29
CA GLU A 120 -3.93 -17.28 3.12
C GLU A 120 -3.34 -18.44 2.31
N LEU A 121 -3.83 -18.67 1.09
CA LEU A 121 -3.32 -19.73 0.22
C LEU A 121 -1.83 -19.54 -0.10
N VAL A 122 -1.42 -18.35 -0.53
CA VAL A 122 0.00 -18.09 -0.85
C VAL A 122 0.87 -18.19 0.39
N LYS A 123 0.41 -17.69 1.54
CA LYS A 123 1.10 -17.84 2.83
C LYS A 123 1.38 -19.31 3.14
N PHE A 124 0.35 -20.16 3.09
CA PHE A 124 0.52 -21.59 3.38
C PHE A 124 1.35 -22.33 2.33
N ILE A 125 1.30 -21.94 1.05
CA ILE A 125 2.21 -22.49 0.04
C ILE A 125 3.67 -22.20 0.42
N VAL A 126 4.00 -20.96 0.77
CA VAL A 126 5.37 -20.58 1.15
C VAL A 126 5.82 -21.32 2.42
N ILE A 127 4.94 -21.44 3.42
CA ILE A 127 5.22 -22.22 4.63
C ILE A 127 5.54 -23.68 4.29
N ASN A 128 4.73 -24.33 3.45
CA ASN A 128 4.94 -25.72 3.06
C ASN A 128 6.22 -25.90 2.24
N VAL A 129 6.54 -24.96 1.35
CA VAL A 129 7.79 -24.98 0.57
C VAL A 129 9.00 -24.86 1.49
N GLU A 130 9.01 -23.90 2.42
CA GLU A 130 10.12 -23.73 3.37
C GLU A 130 10.25 -24.93 4.33
N ALA A 131 9.13 -25.50 4.79
CA ALA A 131 9.12 -26.73 5.57
C ALA A 131 9.71 -27.92 4.80
N GLY A 132 9.35 -28.08 3.51
CA GLY A 132 9.92 -29.11 2.63
C GLY A 132 11.42 -28.95 2.38
N LEU A 133 11.94 -27.72 2.48
CA LEU A 133 13.37 -27.41 2.44
C LEU A 133 14.08 -27.57 3.79
N GLY A 134 13.34 -27.93 4.86
CA GLY A 134 13.87 -28.02 6.23
C GLY A 134 14.26 -26.67 6.83
N LYS A 135 13.72 -25.55 6.30
CA LYS A 135 14.03 -24.19 6.74
C LYS A 135 12.84 -23.60 7.49
N PHE A 136 13.03 -23.26 8.76
CA PHE A 136 12.06 -22.53 9.57
C PHE A 136 12.60 -21.11 9.78
N GLY A 137 12.49 -20.31 8.73
CA GLY A 137 12.99 -18.94 8.69
C GLY A 137 14.44 -18.81 8.22
N ARG A 138 14.81 -17.60 7.81
CA ARG A 138 16.12 -17.29 7.20
C ARG A 138 16.67 -15.98 7.73
N LEU A 139 17.94 -16.01 8.14
CA LEU A 139 18.67 -14.82 8.58
C LEU A 139 19.35 -14.15 7.37
N LEU A 140 19.23 -12.83 7.27
CA LEU A 140 19.76 -11.99 6.20
C LEU A 140 20.96 -11.19 6.76
N LEU A 141 22.13 -11.82 6.81
CA LEU A 141 23.34 -11.19 7.35
C LEU A 141 23.93 -10.19 6.36
N GLY A 142 24.28 -8.98 6.83
CA GLY A 142 24.84 -7.93 5.97
C GLY A 142 23.79 -7.06 5.29
N ALA A 143 22.59 -6.95 5.87
CA ALA A 143 21.59 -6.01 5.40
C ALA A 143 22.13 -4.55 5.39
N PRO A 144 21.74 -3.72 4.41
CA PRO A 144 22.10 -2.31 4.38
C PRO A 144 21.67 -1.57 5.64
N GLY A 145 22.39 -0.51 6.00
CA GLY A 145 22.05 0.35 7.12
C GLY A 145 20.65 0.97 6.99
N LEU A 146 20.09 1.36 8.14
CA LEU A 146 18.74 1.95 8.26
C LEU A 146 18.54 3.16 7.32
N GLU A 147 19.57 3.98 7.13
CA GLU A 147 19.54 5.15 6.24
C GLU A 147 19.32 4.77 4.77
N THR A 148 20.00 3.73 4.29
CA THR A 148 19.82 3.23 2.92
C THR A 148 18.40 2.72 2.72
N LEU A 149 17.87 1.97 3.68
CA LEU A 149 16.49 1.49 3.64
C LEU A 149 15.49 2.65 3.66
N TYR A 150 15.77 3.70 4.46
CA TYR A 150 14.96 4.91 4.51
C TYR A 150 14.85 5.59 3.14
N TYR A 151 15.98 5.83 2.47
CA TYR A 151 15.97 6.49 1.15
C TYR A 151 15.28 5.64 0.07
N LEU A 152 15.41 4.31 0.11
CA LEU A 152 14.69 3.43 -0.81
C LEU A 152 13.18 3.51 -0.61
N ILE A 153 12.73 3.49 0.63
CA ILE A 153 11.30 3.55 0.95
C ILE A 153 10.73 4.93 0.67
N LEU A 154 11.49 5.99 0.93
CA LEU A 154 11.14 7.34 0.50
C LEU A 154 10.97 7.39 -1.02
N ALA A 155 11.91 6.82 -1.79
CA ALA A 155 11.80 6.73 -3.24
C ALA A 155 10.56 5.94 -3.67
N LEU A 156 10.28 4.79 -3.06
CA LEU A 156 9.09 3.99 -3.36
C LEU A 156 7.78 4.69 -3.00
N ALA A 157 7.74 5.47 -1.91
CA ALA A 157 6.59 6.28 -1.54
C ALA A 157 6.36 7.42 -2.54
N VAL A 158 7.42 8.10 -2.98
CA VAL A 158 7.32 9.13 -4.04
C VAL A 158 6.87 8.51 -5.36
N ILE A 159 7.43 7.37 -5.74
CA ILE A 159 7.05 6.62 -6.95
C ILE A 159 5.58 6.20 -6.88
N SER A 160 5.10 5.70 -5.74
CA SER A 160 3.70 5.28 -5.61
C SER A 160 2.74 6.46 -5.73
N ILE A 161 3.04 7.60 -5.11
CA ILE A 161 2.27 8.85 -5.26
C ILE A 161 2.27 9.30 -6.73
N ALA A 162 3.44 9.27 -7.39
CA ALA A 162 3.57 9.66 -8.79
C ALA A 162 2.74 8.76 -9.69
N ILE A 163 2.85 7.43 -9.56
CA ILE A 163 2.07 6.45 -10.32
C ILE A 163 0.58 6.71 -10.11
N THR A 164 0.12 6.84 -8.86
CA THR A 164 -1.29 7.09 -8.54
C THR A 164 -1.79 8.40 -9.16
N TYR A 165 -0.98 9.46 -9.11
CA TYR A 165 -1.30 10.75 -9.72
C TYR A 165 -1.41 10.66 -11.26
N TYR A 166 -0.46 10.02 -11.93
CA TYR A 166 -0.46 9.88 -13.39
C TYR A 166 -1.60 8.96 -13.86
N VAL A 167 -1.80 7.82 -13.20
CA VAL A 167 -2.89 6.90 -13.50
C VAL A 167 -4.23 7.62 -13.37
N ARG A 168 -4.45 8.38 -12.29
CA ARG A 168 -5.70 9.11 -12.07
C ARG A 168 -6.04 10.11 -13.17
N ARG A 169 -5.04 10.79 -13.75
CA ARG A 169 -5.21 11.79 -14.82
C ARG A 169 -5.22 11.19 -16.23
N SER A 170 -4.80 9.94 -16.37
CA SER A 170 -4.77 9.26 -17.66
C SER A 170 -6.16 8.80 -18.12
N ARG A 171 -6.28 8.49 -19.42
CA ARG A 171 -7.48 7.83 -19.98
C ARG A 171 -7.76 6.48 -19.31
N PHE A 172 -6.70 5.79 -18.88
CA PHE A 172 -6.80 4.54 -18.14
C PHE A 172 -7.55 4.74 -16.82
N GLY A 173 -7.14 5.71 -16.01
CA GLY A 173 -7.84 6.03 -14.75
C GLY A 173 -9.26 6.57 -14.95
N ALA A 174 -9.54 7.26 -16.06
CA ALA A 174 -10.91 7.64 -16.42
C ALA A 174 -11.79 6.41 -16.71
N GLY A 175 -11.24 5.41 -17.42
CA GLY A 175 -11.95 4.14 -17.65
C GLY A 175 -12.16 3.35 -16.37
N LEU A 176 -11.19 3.32 -15.44
CA LEU A 176 -11.38 2.69 -14.13
C LEU A 176 -12.52 3.34 -13.35
N ARG A 177 -12.60 4.68 -13.34
CA ARG A 177 -13.71 5.39 -12.69
C ARG A 177 -15.06 5.11 -13.36
N ALA A 178 -15.11 5.00 -14.68
CA ALA A 178 -16.33 4.58 -15.37
C ALA A 178 -16.79 3.19 -14.93
N ILE A 179 -15.85 2.24 -14.79
CA ILE A 179 -16.12 0.89 -14.25
C ILE A 179 -16.66 0.94 -12.82
N ARG A 180 -16.19 1.88 -11.99
CA ARG A 180 -16.68 2.06 -10.61
C ARG A 180 -18.12 2.52 -10.54
N GLU A 181 -18.54 3.39 -11.46
CA GLU A 181 -19.92 3.92 -11.51
C GLU A 181 -20.90 2.85 -11.99
N ASP A 182 -20.63 2.29 -13.18
CA ASP A 182 -21.43 1.22 -13.76
C ASP A 182 -20.58 0.41 -14.76
N GLU A 183 -20.30 -0.83 -14.39
CA GLU A 183 -19.48 -1.74 -15.17
C GLU A 183 -20.12 -2.14 -16.49
N GLU A 184 -21.44 -2.35 -16.52
CA GLU A 184 -22.17 -2.74 -17.73
C GLU A 184 -22.25 -1.56 -18.69
N ALA A 185 -22.52 -0.36 -18.17
CA ALA A 185 -22.48 0.86 -18.98
C ALA A 185 -21.07 1.11 -19.54
N ALA A 186 -20.01 0.92 -18.75
CA ALA A 186 -18.64 1.07 -19.22
C ALA A 186 -18.30 0.11 -20.37
N GLU A 187 -18.80 -1.13 -20.32
CA GLU A 187 -18.60 -2.12 -21.39
C GLU A 187 -19.31 -1.71 -22.68
N THR A 188 -20.54 -1.17 -22.59
CA THR A 188 -21.26 -0.64 -23.78
C THR A 188 -20.54 0.54 -24.45
N LEU A 189 -19.75 1.30 -23.69
CA LEU A 189 -18.92 2.39 -24.19
C LEU A 189 -17.58 1.92 -24.79
N GLY A 190 -17.38 0.60 -24.91
CA GLY A 190 -16.19 -0.01 -25.51
C GLY A 190 -14.98 -0.11 -24.58
N ILE A 191 -15.16 0.03 -23.27
CA ILE A 191 -14.10 -0.18 -22.29
C ILE A 191 -13.94 -1.69 -22.07
N ASP A 192 -12.73 -2.20 -22.33
CA ASP A 192 -12.38 -3.58 -21.98
C ASP A 192 -12.20 -3.71 -20.46
N VAL A 193 -13.31 -3.94 -19.77
CA VAL A 193 -13.40 -3.98 -18.31
C VAL A 193 -12.39 -4.96 -17.72
N ALA A 194 -12.30 -6.16 -18.28
CA ALA A 194 -11.42 -7.21 -17.79
C ALA A 194 -9.94 -6.78 -17.88
N ARG A 195 -9.50 -6.28 -19.03
CA ARG A 195 -8.11 -5.80 -19.18
C ARG A 195 -7.82 -4.62 -18.28
N PHE A 196 -8.77 -3.69 -18.12
CA PHE A 196 -8.57 -2.53 -17.26
C PHE A 196 -8.37 -2.91 -15.80
N LYS A 197 -9.22 -3.79 -15.28
CA LYS A 197 -9.12 -4.28 -13.90
C LYS A 197 -7.82 -5.06 -13.67
N VAL A 198 -7.46 -5.98 -14.58
CA VAL A 198 -6.24 -6.80 -14.43
C VAL A 198 -4.99 -5.92 -14.46
N LEU A 199 -4.93 -4.94 -15.36
CA LEU A 199 -3.80 -4.02 -15.41
C LEU A 199 -3.74 -3.13 -14.16
N ALA A 200 -4.87 -2.64 -13.66
CA ALA A 200 -4.93 -1.85 -12.44
C ALA A 200 -4.44 -2.67 -11.23
N PHE A 201 -4.83 -3.93 -11.16
CA PHE A 201 -4.39 -4.85 -10.11
C PHE A 201 -2.88 -5.10 -10.19
N ALA A 202 -2.35 -5.36 -11.38
CA ALA A 202 -0.91 -5.57 -11.60
C ALA A 202 -0.06 -4.34 -11.24
N ILE A 203 -0.51 -3.14 -11.64
CA ILE A 203 0.16 -1.89 -11.25
C ILE A 203 0.10 -1.69 -9.73
N SER A 204 -1.06 -1.95 -9.09
CA SER A 204 -1.21 -1.80 -7.64
C SER A 204 -0.31 -2.75 -6.84
N ALA A 205 0.01 -3.93 -7.39
CA ALA A 205 0.82 -4.96 -6.76
C ALA A 205 2.33 -4.69 -6.83
N THR A 206 2.77 -3.85 -7.78
CA THR A 206 4.20 -3.63 -8.06
C THR A 206 4.93 -3.00 -6.87
N VAL A 207 4.40 -1.89 -6.34
CA VAL A 207 5.01 -1.15 -5.23
C VAL A 207 5.00 -1.97 -3.93
N PRO A 208 3.91 -2.62 -3.51
CA PRO A 208 3.90 -3.49 -2.33
C PRO A 208 4.99 -4.56 -2.36
N SER A 209 5.22 -5.21 -3.51
CA SER A 209 6.31 -6.18 -3.62
C SER A 209 7.68 -5.54 -3.45
N MET A 210 7.94 -4.38 -4.04
CA MET A 210 9.19 -3.67 -3.81
C MET A 210 9.36 -3.23 -2.34
N VAL A 211 8.28 -2.77 -1.71
CA VAL A 211 8.28 -2.36 -0.29
C VAL A 211 8.57 -3.55 0.61
N GLY A 212 7.94 -4.70 0.39
CA GLY A 212 8.21 -5.93 1.15
C GLY A 212 9.65 -6.41 1.00
N ALA A 213 10.21 -6.31 -0.21
CA ALA A 213 11.61 -6.63 -0.48
C ALA A 213 12.59 -5.76 0.31
N VAL A 214 12.27 -4.48 0.54
CA VAL A 214 13.11 -3.59 1.35
C VAL A 214 12.86 -3.78 2.86
N MET A 215 11.60 -3.95 3.26
CA MET A 215 11.23 -4.08 4.68
C MET A 215 11.76 -5.34 5.35
N ILE A 216 11.92 -6.43 4.60
CA ILE A 216 12.48 -7.65 5.18
C ILE A 216 13.93 -7.47 5.63
N LEU A 217 14.68 -6.58 4.95
CA LEU A 217 16.06 -6.25 5.31
C LEU A 217 16.14 -5.48 6.64
N ARG A 218 15.11 -4.67 6.96
CA ARG A 218 15.03 -3.95 8.25
C ARG A 218 15.02 -4.91 9.43
N ASN A 219 14.25 -5.99 9.33
CA ASN A 219 14.17 -6.98 10.40
C ASN A 219 15.30 -8.03 10.32
N SER A 220 15.98 -8.12 9.17
CA SER A 220 17.08 -9.06 8.89
C SER A 220 16.75 -10.54 9.13
N TYR A 221 15.47 -10.87 9.30
CA TYR A 221 14.95 -12.20 9.58
C TYR A 221 13.66 -12.40 8.82
N PHE A 222 13.58 -13.51 8.09
CA PHE A 222 12.40 -13.92 7.35
C PHE A 222 11.64 -15.00 8.09
N GLU A 223 10.40 -14.69 8.43
CA GLU A 223 9.42 -15.61 8.97
C GLU A 223 8.13 -15.51 8.12
N PRO A 224 7.67 -16.60 7.48
CA PRO A 224 6.51 -16.55 6.59
C PRO A 224 5.23 -16.04 7.26
N LEU A 225 5.01 -16.35 8.54
CA LEU A 225 3.81 -15.96 9.28
C LEU A 225 3.74 -14.44 9.50
N ASP A 226 4.88 -13.81 9.78
CA ASP A 226 4.97 -12.36 9.99
C ASP A 226 4.90 -11.59 8.68
N VAL A 227 5.56 -12.11 7.64
CA VAL A 227 5.69 -11.43 6.35
C VAL A 227 4.39 -11.46 5.55
N PHE A 228 3.68 -12.59 5.56
CA PHE A 228 2.39 -12.74 4.88
C PHE A 228 1.22 -12.46 5.83
N ASN A 229 1.32 -11.40 6.64
CA ASN A 229 0.30 -11.06 7.62
C ASN A 229 -0.90 -10.33 6.98
N PRO A 230 -2.13 -10.89 7.04
CA PRO A 230 -3.32 -10.24 6.47
C PRO A 230 -3.69 -8.91 7.15
N VAL A 231 -3.25 -8.69 8.39
CA VAL A 231 -3.43 -7.43 9.13
C VAL A 231 -2.84 -6.25 8.34
N THR A 232 -1.79 -6.48 7.56
CA THR A 232 -1.22 -5.47 6.65
C THR A 232 -2.26 -4.98 5.64
N SER A 233 -2.99 -5.89 4.99
CA SER A 233 -4.07 -5.52 4.07
C SER A 233 -5.20 -4.77 4.77
N PHE A 234 -5.64 -5.23 5.94
CA PHE A 234 -6.69 -4.55 6.70
C PHE A 234 -6.26 -3.13 7.11
N THR A 235 -5.00 -2.95 7.49
CA THR A 235 -4.43 -1.65 7.85
C THR A 235 -4.37 -0.72 6.65
N ILE A 236 -3.94 -1.21 5.48
CA ILE A 236 -3.95 -0.46 4.22
C ILE A 236 -5.36 0.03 3.89
N VAL A 237 -6.35 -0.86 3.91
CA VAL A 237 -7.75 -0.52 3.62
C VAL A 237 -8.26 0.52 4.62
N SER A 238 -7.94 0.34 5.90
CA SER A 238 -8.31 1.25 6.97
C SER A 238 -7.74 2.65 6.77
N MET A 239 -6.44 2.76 6.43
CA MET A 239 -5.78 4.03 6.12
C MET A 239 -6.41 4.70 4.90
N ALA A 240 -6.73 3.95 3.85
CA ALA A 240 -7.35 4.48 2.65
C ALA A 240 -8.77 5.00 2.91
N ILE A 241 -9.60 4.26 3.66
CA ILE A 241 -10.97 4.65 4.01
C ILE A 241 -10.96 5.86 4.93
N ILE A 242 -10.13 5.85 5.98
CA ILE A 242 -10.00 6.99 6.90
C ILE A 242 -9.54 8.24 6.15
N GLY A 243 -8.54 8.11 5.28
CA GLY A 243 -8.00 9.22 4.51
C GLY A 243 -8.97 9.80 3.47
N GLY A 244 -9.84 8.96 2.91
CA GLY A 244 -10.67 9.25 1.74
C GLY A 244 -9.95 8.84 0.45
N GLY A 245 -10.34 7.70 -0.14
CA GLY A 245 -9.65 7.10 -1.29
C GLY A 245 -9.82 7.87 -2.60
N ASP A 246 -10.83 8.74 -2.70
CA ASP A 246 -11.16 9.42 -3.95
C ASP A 246 -10.10 10.42 -4.38
N ASP A 247 -9.30 10.94 -3.45
CA ASP A 247 -8.28 11.97 -3.68
C ASP A 247 -6.86 11.54 -3.32
N VAL A 248 -5.86 11.95 -4.15
CA VAL A 248 -4.43 11.61 -3.95
C VAL A 248 -3.90 11.97 -2.56
N PRO A 249 -4.23 13.13 -1.95
CA PRO A 249 -3.78 13.44 -0.59
C PRO A 249 -4.52 12.66 0.51
N GLY A 250 -5.69 12.08 0.26
CA GLY A 250 -6.47 11.38 1.28
C GLY A 250 -5.69 10.24 1.96
N PRO A 251 -5.12 9.28 1.22
CA PRO A 251 -4.28 8.22 1.75
C PRO A 251 -3.09 8.70 2.59
N LEU A 252 -2.54 9.87 2.28
CA LEU A 252 -1.45 10.47 3.06
C LEU A 252 -1.93 10.86 4.46
N TYR A 253 -3.08 11.54 4.56
CA TYR A 253 -3.68 11.90 5.85
C TYR A 253 -4.13 10.67 6.64
N GLY A 254 -4.67 9.65 5.96
CA GLY A 254 -5.06 8.40 6.60
C GLY A 254 -3.87 7.64 7.19
N ALA A 255 -2.77 7.52 6.44
CA ALA A 255 -1.54 6.90 6.93
C ALA A 255 -0.92 7.71 8.08
N LEU A 256 -0.80 9.04 7.95
CA LEU A 256 -0.32 9.93 9.02
C LEU A 256 -1.14 9.79 10.29
N GLY A 257 -2.46 9.88 10.17
CA GLY A 257 -3.37 9.81 11.32
C GLY A 257 -3.32 8.47 12.03
N LEU A 258 -3.40 7.36 11.29
CA LEU A 258 -3.36 6.04 11.89
C LEU A 258 -2.00 5.66 12.46
N VAL A 259 -0.89 6.00 11.79
CA VAL A 259 0.45 5.68 12.32
C VAL A 259 0.72 6.44 13.62
N LEU A 260 0.40 7.75 13.66
CA LEU A 260 0.58 8.53 14.88
C LEU A 260 -0.33 8.05 16.01
N LEU A 261 -1.58 7.69 15.68
CA LEU A 261 -2.50 7.11 16.65
C LEU A 261 -1.98 5.76 17.18
N GLN A 262 -1.47 4.89 16.30
CA GLN A 262 -0.84 3.63 16.67
C GLN A 262 0.33 3.85 17.61
N GLU A 263 1.22 4.78 17.29
CA GLU A 263 2.41 5.10 18.09
C GLU A 263 2.03 5.60 19.48
N ILE A 264 1.07 6.53 19.57
CA ILE A 264 0.61 7.08 20.85
C ILE A 264 -0.07 6.00 21.69
N LEU A 265 -0.94 5.18 21.10
CA LEU A 265 -1.64 4.13 21.83
C LEU A 265 -0.68 3.04 22.30
N TRP A 266 0.28 2.67 21.46
CA TRP A 266 1.30 1.67 21.80
C TRP A 266 2.22 2.18 22.93
N ALA A 267 2.64 3.45 22.88
CA ALA A 267 3.52 4.03 23.89
C ALA A 267 2.85 4.15 25.27
N ASN A 268 1.53 4.36 25.34
CA ASN A 268 0.81 4.54 26.61
C ASN A 268 0.11 3.28 27.11
N TRP A 269 -0.42 2.44 26.21
CA TRP A 269 -1.23 1.26 26.55
C TRP A 269 -0.89 0.04 25.68
N PRO A 270 0.35 -0.48 25.75
CA PRO A 270 0.85 -1.53 24.85
C PRO A 270 0.08 -2.85 24.93
N GLU A 271 -0.61 -3.15 26.04
CA GLU A 271 -1.38 -4.39 26.19
C GLU A 271 -2.75 -4.34 25.50
N VAL A 272 -3.36 -3.15 25.40
CA VAL A 272 -4.74 -2.99 24.92
C VAL A 272 -4.86 -2.15 23.65
N TYR A 273 -3.74 -1.62 23.12
CA TYR A 273 -3.76 -0.71 21.96
C TYR A 273 -4.48 -1.30 20.74
N MET A 274 -4.33 -2.60 20.46
CA MET A 274 -5.01 -3.26 19.33
C MET A 274 -6.53 -3.27 19.49
N ILE A 275 -7.03 -3.48 20.72
CA ILE A 275 -8.48 -3.46 21.01
C ILE A 275 -9.00 -2.03 20.83
N ILE A 276 -8.31 -1.04 21.41
CA ILE A 276 -8.68 0.37 21.29
C ILE A 276 -8.70 0.79 19.81
N LEU A 277 -7.67 0.41 19.06
CA LEU A 277 -7.55 0.73 17.65
C LEU A 277 -8.66 0.09 16.82
N GLY A 278 -9.02 -1.17 17.07
CA GLY A 278 -10.12 -1.85 16.41
C GLY A 278 -11.48 -1.17 16.66
N VAL A 279 -11.77 -0.82 17.91
CA VAL A 279 -13.00 -0.10 18.28
C VAL A 279 -13.05 1.29 17.64
N LEU A 280 -11.94 2.03 17.67
CA LEU A 280 -11.84 3.34 17.03
C LEU A 280 -12.05 3.24 15.51
N LEU A 281 -11.44 2.24 14.87
CA LEU A 281 -11.62 1.99 13.44
C LEU A 281 -13.07 1.72 13.06
N VAL A 282 -13.72 0.79 13.75
CA VAL A 282 -15.14 0.47 13.51
C VAL A 282 -16.01 1.71 13.72
N THR A 283 -15.76 2.45 14.79
CA THR A 283 -16.52 3.68 15.09
C THR A 283 -16.32 4.74 14.01
N PHE A 284 -15.08 4.92 13.52
CA PHE A 284 -14.76 5.89 12.49
C PHE A 284 -15.44 5.54 11.16
N VAL A 285 -15.32 4.29 10.72
CA VAL A 285 -15.93 3.82 9.46
C VAL A 285 -17.46 3.97 9.49
N LEU A 286 -18.09 3.75 10.64
CA LEU A 286 -19.54 3.92 10.79
C LEU A 286 -20.00 5.38 10.84
N ARG A 287 -19.16 6.30 11.35
CA ARG A 287 -19.55 7.71 11.55
C ARG A 287 -19.07 8.66 10.45
N VAL A 288 -18.01 8.32 9.73
CA VAL A 288 -17.37 9.19 8.73
C VAL A 288 -17.16 8.41 7.41
N PRO A 289 -18.25 8.06 6.69
CA PRO A 289 -18.16 7.22 5.49
C PRO A 289 -17.42 7.90 4.32
N GLU A 290 -17.35 9.24 4.29
CA GLU A 290 -16.61 9.99 3.27
C GLU A 290 -15.11 10.18 3.58
N GLY A 291 -14.64 9.68 4.74
CA GLY A 291 -13.27 9.89 5.22
C GLY A 291 -12.95 11.33 5.64
N ILE A 292 -11.73 11.53 6.15
CA ILE A 292 -11.24 12.83 6.65
C ILE A 292 -11.21 13.88 5.53
N HIS A 293 -10.74 13.50 4.34
CA HIS A 293 -10.64 14.44 3.23
C HIS A 293 -12.02 14.89 2.71
N GLY A 294 -13.00 13.97 2.63
CA GLY A 294 -14.37 14.29 2.24
C GLY A 294 -15.03 15.25 3.23
N TRP A 295 -14.82 15.04 4.53
CA TRP A 295 -15.31 15.93 5.58
C TRP A 295 -14.71 17.35 5.51
N ILE A 296 -13.41 17.47 5.22
CA ILE A 296 -12.76 18.78 5.05
C ILE A 296 -13.34 19.54 3.86
N LEU A 297 -13.60 18.85 2.74
CA LEU A 297 -14.18 19.47 1.54
C LEU A 297 -15.64 19.89 1.74
N SER A 298 -16.45 19.09 2.45
CA SER A 298 -17.84 19.45 2.74
C SER A 298 -17.95 20.66 3.68
N TYR A 299 -17.05 20.75 4.67
CA TYR A 299 -16.94 21.92 5.55
C TYR A 299 -16.47 23.19 4.83
N GLN A 300 -15.67 23.07 3.76
CA GLN A 300 -15.28 24.22 2.94
C GLN A 300 -16.42 24.70 2.04
N ARG A 301 -17.25 23.80 1.51
CA ARG A 301 -18.42 24.16 0.68
C ARG A 301 -19.50 24.90 1.49
N SER A 302 -19.72 24.53 2.75
CA SER A 302 -20.70 25.20 3.62
C SER A 302 -20.30 26.62 4.05
N ARG A 303 -19.02 26.99 3.88
CA ARG A 303 -18.51 28.35 4.14
C ARG A 303 -18.56 29.29 2.93
N THR A 304 -18.79 28.74 1.74
CA THR A 304 -18.84 29.50 0.47
C THR A 304 -20.27 29.77 -0.04
N THR A 305 -21.28 29.33 0.70
CA THR A 305 -22.71 29.63 0.51
C THR A 305 -23.23 30.40 1.70
#